data_AF-A0A2A5M927-F1
#
_entry.id   AF-A0A2A5M927-F1
#
_cell.length_a   1.000
_cell.length_b   1.000
_cell.length_c   1.000
_cell.angle_alpha   90.00
_cell.angle_beta   90.00
_cell.angle_gamma   90.00
#
_symmetry.space_group_name_H-M   'P 1'
#
loop_
_entity.id
_entity.type
_entity.pdbx_description
1 polymer ?
#
loop_
_entity_poly.entity_id
_entity_poly.type
_entity_poly.pdbx_seq_one_letter_code
_entity_poly.pdbx_strand_id
1 'polypeptide(L)'
;PLVIADAKIYHKDQDEKMLYRSFRGSEPKLNLGMDFLLSIFEQIPNLVIYSSSQQILTNKELPIIPISIESIGDIIGQNVDKDEVLKILKKLGFELILSGEGLINVKVPLHRPDIKNLSDICEEVVRI
;
A
#
# COMPACT_ATOMS: atom_id res chain seq x y z
N PRO A 1 -0.22 11.29 -2.33
CA PRO A 1 -0.88 11.68 -3.61
C PRO A 1 -1.51 13.08 -3.60
N LEU A 2 -2.46 13.37 -2.70
CA LEU A 2 -3.21 14.64 -2.69
C LEU A 2 -2.31 15.87 -2.52
N VAL A 3 -1.44 15.88 -1.49
CA VAL A 3 -0.47 16.97 -1.26
C VAL A 3 0.38 17.28 -2.50
N ILE A 4 0.82 16.24 -3.22
CA ILE A 4 1.62 16.39 -4.44
C ILE A 4 0.76 16.92 -5.59
N ALA A 5 -0.51 16.52 -5.66
CA ALA A 5 -1.45 16.98 -6.69
C ALA A 5 -1.75 18.47 -6.52
N ASP A 6 -1.97 18.92 -5.28
CA ASP A 6 -2.21 20.32 -4.94
C ASP A 6 -0.97 21.18 -5.26
N ALA A 7 0.23 20.68 -4.94
CA ALA A 7 1.48 21.38 -5.21
C ALA A 7 1.80 21.47 -6.72
N LYS A 8 1.43 20.45 -7.51
CA LYS A 8 1.77 20.34 -8.94
C LYS A 8 1.44 21.61 -9.74
N ILE A 9 0.31 22.25 -9.44
CA ILE A 9 -0.19 23.42 -10.17
C ILE A 9 0.78 24.61 -10.07
N TYR A 10 1.59 24.68 -9.01
CA TYR A 10 2.49 25.80 -8.73
C TYR A 10 3.91 25.61 -9.30
N HIS A 11 4.23 24.44 -9.87
CA HIS A 11 5.57 24.12 -10.37
C HIS A 11 5.58 23.90 -11.88
N LYS A 12 6.45 24.62 -12.60
CA LYS A 12 6.54 24.58 -14.08
C LYS A 12 7.30 23.36 -14.60
N ASP A 13 8.44 23.05 -13.99
CA ASP A 13 9.26 21.91 -14.38
C ASP A 13 8.82 20.66 -13.63
N GLN A 14 8.36 19.66 -14.38
CA GLN A 14 7.74 18.47 -13.83
C GLN A 14 8.34 17.22 -14.46
N ASP A 15 8.84 16.31 -13.63
CA ASP A 15 9.17 14.96 -14.06
C ASP A 15 7.89 14.10 -14.04
N GLU A 16 7.32 13.86 -15.22
CA GLU A 16 6.10 13.09 -15.39
C GLU A 16 6.19 11.68 -14.80
N LYS A 17 7.36 11.04 -14.88
CA LYS A 17 7.57 9.68 -14.38
C LYS A 17 7.56 9.67 -12.85
N MET A 18 8.19 10.66 -12.21
CA MET A 18 8.13 10.82 -10.76
C MET A 18 6.72 11.17 -10.27
N LEU A 19 6.02 12.05 -10.97
CA LEU A 19 4.64 12.39 -10.65
C LEU A 19 3.71 11.18 -10.76
N TYR A 20 3.82 10.40 -11.84
CA TYR A 20 3.03 9.19 -12.02
C TYR A 20 3.22 8.20 -10.85
N ARG A 21 4.47 7.94 -10.46
CA ARG A 21 4.80 7.07 -9.31
C ARG A 21 4.23 7.61 -8.00
N SER A 22 4.37 8.92 -7.79
CA SER A 22 3.89 9.60 -6.58
C SER A 22 2.35 9.57 -6.45
N PHE A 23 1.63 9.62 -7.57
CA PHE A 23 0.17 9.54 -7.59
C PHE A 23 -0.36 8.13 -7.39
N ARG A 24 0.32 7.12 -7.91
CA ARG A 24 -0.04 5.70 -7.69
C ARG A 24 0.19 5.22 -6.25
N GLY A 25 0.92 5.98 -5.46
CA GLY A 25 1.33 5.60 -4.12
C GLY A 25 2.78 5.14 -4.13
N SER A 26 3.49 5.46 -3.05
CA SER A 26 4.88 5.05 -2.83
C SER A 26 4.93 4.29 -1.51
N GLU A 27 5.90 3.38 -1.39
CA GLU A 27 6.11 2.60 -0.17
C GLU A 27 6.41 3.56 1.00
N PRO A 28 5.58 3.58 2.06
CA PRO A 28 5.77 4.50 3.18
C PRO A 28 6.84 4.07 4.18
N LYS A 29 7.37 2.84 4.10
CA LYS A 29 8.55 2.41 4.88
C LYS A 29 9.82 3.10 4.37
N LEU A 30 9.99 4.37 4.73
CA LEU A 30 11.11 5.20 4.27
C LEU A 30 12.48 4.64 4.66
N ASN A 31 12.57 3.94 5.79
CA ASN A 31 13.79 3.26 6.22
C ASN A 31 14.27 2.24 5.18
N LEU A 32 13.36 1.46 4.57
CA LEU A 32 13.73 0.50 3.52
C LEU A 32 14.42 1.19 2.34
N GLY A 33 13.86 2.33 1.90
CA GLY A 33 14.44 3.11 0.80
C GLY A 33 15.75 3.76 1.19
N MET A 34 15.86 4.24 2.43
CA MET A 34 17.07 4.85 2.95
C MET A 34 18.19 3.81 3.06
N ASP A 35 17.93 2.64 3.63
CA ASP A 35 18.89 1.54 3.75
C ASP A 35 19.41 1.12 2.38
N PHE A 36 18.52 1.01 1.39
CA PHE A 36 18.91 0.75 0.01
C PHE A 36 19.81 1.86 -0.57
N LEU A 37 19.44 3.12 -0.40
CA LEU A 37 20.24 4.26 -0.89
C LEU A 37 21.63 4.30 -0.23
N LEU A 38 21.69 4.12 1.09
CA LEU A 38 22.93 4.09 1.85
C LEU A 38 23.83 2.94 1.39
N SER A 39 23.27 1.76 1.09
CA SER A 39 24.03 0.63 0.55
C SER A 39 24.70 0.92 -0.81
N ILE A 40 24.10 1.78 -1.63
CA ILE A 40 24.69 2.26 -2.88
C ILE A 40 25.79 3.27 -2.58
N PHE A 41 25.55 4.19 -1.67
CA PHE A 41 26.49 5.25 -1.30
C PHE A 41 27.76 4.70 -0.62
N GLU A 42 27.64 3.64 0.18
CA GLU A 42 28.79 2.94 0.77
C GLU A 42 29.79 2.42 -0.28
N GLN A 43 29.36 2.21 -1.52
CA GLN A 43 30.23 1.75 -2.61
C GLN A 43 31.00 2.90 -3.29
N ILE A 44 30.68 4.15 -2.99
CA ILE A 44 31.29 5.32 -3.63
C ILE A 44 32.57 5.70 -2.88
N PRO A 45 33.75 5.68 -3.54
CA PRO A 45 35.00 6.06 -2.88
C PRO A 45 34.99 7.53 -2.47
N ASN A 46 35.59 7.81 -1.31
CA ASN A 46 35.67 9.16 -0.71
C ASN A 46 34.33 9.80 -0.32
N LEU A 47 33.25 9.01 -0.22
CA LEU A 47 31.99 9.45 0.37
C LEU A 47 31.96 9.09 1.86
N VAL A 48 31.57 10.03 2.72
CA VAL A 48 31.42 9.81 4.16
C VAL A 48 29.95 9.95 4.54
N ILE A 49 29.39 8.90 5.13
CA ILE A 49 28.01 8.88 5.63
C ILE A 49 28.05 9.13 7.13
N TYR A 50 27.35 10.15 7.61
CA TYR A 50 27.19 10.42 9.03
C TYR A 50 26.03 9.59 9.61
N SER A 51 26.22 9.07 10.83
CA SER A 51 25.24 8.20 11.49
C SER A 51 24.03 8.94 12.08
N SER A 52 24.02 10.27 12.06
CA SER A 52 22.90 11.08 12.53
C SER A 52 21.74 11.06 11.53
N SER A 53 20.50 10.97 12.02
CA SER A 53 19.30 11.05 11.19
C SER A 53 18.29 12.04 11.75
N GLN A 54 17.54 12.70 10.87
CA GLN A 54 16.34 13.45 11.21
C GLN A 54 15.14 12.79 10.55
N GLN A 55 14.07 12.57 11.32
CA GLN A 55 12.86 11.92 10.82
C GLN A 55 11.64 12.73 11.24
N ILE A 56 10.67 12.84 10.32
CA ILE A 56 9.33 13.34 10.62
C ILE A 56 8.43 12.11 10.61
N LEU A 57 7.97 11.72 11.79
CA LEU A 57 7.07 10.59 11.95
C LEU A 57 5.64 11.05 11.69
N THR A 58 4.99 10.44 10.70
CA THR A 58 3.58 10.65 10.42
C THR A 58 2.83 9.38 10.79
N ASN A 59 2.03 9.43 11.85
CA ASN A 59 1.15 8.31 12.18
C ASN A 59 0.02 8.25 11.16
N LYS A 60 0.00 7.17 10.37
CA LYS A 60 -1.07 6.88 9.42
C LYS A 60 -1.67 5.53 9.78
N GLU A 61 -2.95 5.54 10.12
CA GLU A 61 -3.69 4.31 10.40
C GLU A 61 -3.92 3.52 9.11
N LEU A 62 -3.83 2.19 9.22
CA LEU A 62 -4.17 1.29 8.13
C LEU A 62 -5.69 1.35 7.91
N PRO A 63 -6.18 1.67 6.69
CA PRO A 63 -7.59 1.58 6.39
C PRO A 63 -8.10 0.16 6.66
N ILE A 64 -9.25 0.05 7.32
CA ILE A 64 -9.89 -1.22 7.62
C ILE A 64 -11.16 -1.33 6.79
N ILE A 65 -11.28 -2.41 6.02
CA ILE A 65 -12.46 -2.71 5.22
C ILE A 65 -13.06 -4.02 5.76
N PRO A 66 -14.27 -3.99 6.34
CA PRO A 66 -14.96 -5.20 6.75
C PRO A 66 -15.50 -5.95 5.53
N ILE A 67 -15.30 -7.26 5.49
CA ILE A 67 -15.78 -8.15 4.42
C ILE A 67 -16.40 -9.42 5.03
N SER A 68 -17.25 -10.09 4.26
CA SER A 68 -17.59 -11.51 4.47
C SER A 68 -17.40 -12.29 3.17
N ILE A 69 -17.24 -13.61 3.27
CA ILE A 69 -17.14 -14.49 2.09
C ILE A 69 -18.41 -14.40 1.23
N GLU A 70 -19.57 -14.28 1.88
CA GLU A 70 -20.86 -14.05 1.23
C GLU A 70 -20.86 -12.75 0.42
N SER A 71 -20.44 -11.63 1.03
CA SER A 71 -20.40 -10.32 0.36
C SER A 71 -19.46 -10.29 -0.86
N ILE A 72 -18.38 -11.08 -0.81
CA ILE A 72 -17.45 -11.22 -1.93
C ILE A 72 -18.11 -12.04 -3.04
N GLY A 73 -18.71 -13.17 -2.69
CA GLY A 73 -19.42 -14.02 -3.65
C GLY A 73 -20.56 -13.29 -4.36
N ASP A 74 -21.31 -12.47 -3.63
CA ASP A 74 -22.41 -11.65 -4.17
C ASP A 74 -21.93 -10.62 -5.20
N ILE A 75 -20.80 -9.96 -4.94
CA ILE A 75 -20.23 -8.96 -5.86
C ILE A 75 -19.61 -9.62 -7.09
N ILE A 76 -18.93 -10.74 -6.92
CA ILE A 76 -18.30 -11.48 -8.04
C ILE A 76 -19.38 -12.21 -8.86
N GLY A 77 -20.50 -12.59 -8.25
CA GLY A 77 -21.57 -13.36 -8.86
C GLY A 77 -21.32 -14.87 -8.88
N GLN A 78 -20.44 -15.37 -8.01
CA GLN A 78 -20.14 -16.81 -7.88
C GLN A 78 -19.74 -17.16 -6.45
N ASN A 79 -19.92 -18.42 -6.06
CA ASN A 79 -19.38 -18.92 -4.80
C ASN A 79 -17.85 -18.91 -4.85
N VAL A 80 -17.23 -18.39 -3.79
CA VAL A 80 -15.78 -18.34 -3.63
C VAL A 80 -15.35 -19.16 -2.42
N ASP A 81 -14.20 -19.82 -2.54
CA ASP A 81 -13.61 -20.55 -1.43
C ASP A 81 -12.98 -19.60 -0.41
N LYS A 82 -13.28 -19.82 0.87
CA LYS A 82 -12.80 -18.97 1.96
C LYS A 82 -11.28 -19.01 2.07
N ASP A 83 -10.67 -20.19 1.99
CA ASP A 83 -9.24 -20.36 2.20
C ASP A 83 -8.45 -19.76 1.02
N GLU A 84 -9.00 -19.86 -0.19
CA GLU A 84 -8.46 -19.19 -1.39
C GLU A 84 -8.46 -17.67 -1.25
N VAL A 85 -9.59 -17.05 -0.87
CA VAL A 85 -9.68 -15.60 -0.66
C VAL A 85 -8.67 -15.14 0.39
N LEU A 86 -8.61 -15.81 1.54
CA LEU A 86 -7.67 -15.46 2.62
C LEU A 86 -6.21 -15.59 2.16
N LYS A 87 -5.89 -16.61 1.35
CA LYS A 87 -4.56 -16.83 0.80
C LYS A 87 -4.17 -15.73 -0.19
N ILE A 88 -5.07 -15.35 -1.09
CA ILE A 88 -4.84 -14.26 -2.06
C ILE A 88 -4.55 -12.96 -1.32
N LEU A 89 -5.43 -12.56 -0.39
CA LEU A 89 -5.27 -11.30 0.34
C LEU A 89 -3.99 -11.28 1.19
N LYS A 90 -3.64 -12.38 1.86
CA LYS A 90 -2.35 -12.48 2.57
C LYS A 90 -1.15 -12.33 1.63
N LYS A 91 -1.19 -12.97 0.45
CA LYS A 91 -0.10 -12.90 -0.54
C LYS A 91 0.08 -11.47 -1.09
N LEU A 92 -1.00 -10.71 -1.20
CA LEU A 92 -0.99 -9.30 -1.60
C LEU A 92 -0.58 -8.35 -0.46
N GLY A 93 -0.30 -8.89 0.74
CA GLY A 93 0.22 -8.14 1.88
C GLY A 93 -0.85 -7.55 2.79
N PHE A 94 -2.14 -7.87 2.59
CA PHE A 94 -3.20 -7.44 3.50
C PHE A 94 -3.08 -8.17 4.84
N GLU A 95 -3.29 -7.44 5.94
CA GLU A 95 -3.42 -8.03 7.26
C GLU A 95 -4.90 -8.37 7.51
N LEU A 96 -5.17 -9.61 7.91
CA LEU A 96 -6.53 -10.14 8.06
C LEU A 96 -6.82 -10.40 9.53
N ILE A 97 -7.83 -9.73 10.07
CA ILE A 97 -8.32 -9.94 11.42
C ILE A 97 -9.65 -10.68 11.33
N LEU A 98 -9.65 -11.94 11.74
CA LEU A 98 -10.86 -12.77 11.78
C LEU A 98 -11.70 -12.37 13.00
N SER A 99 -12.98 -12.07 12.76
CA SER A 99 -13.96 -11.82 13.80
C SER A 99 -14.92 -13.01 13.94
N GLY A 100 -15.77 -12.99 14.97
CA GLY A 100 -16.89 -13.92 15.06
C GLY A 100 -17.85 -13.78 13.87
N GLU A 101 -18.65 -14.83 13.62
CA GLU A 101 -19.74 -14.81 12.61
C GLU A 101 -19.29 -14.69 11.15
N GLY A 102 -18.05 -15.07 10.81
CA GLY A 102 -17.59 -15.10 9.42
C GLY A 102 -17.18 -13.75 8.83
N LEU A 103 -17.19 -12.70 9.66
CA LEU A 103 -16.67 -11.38 9.32
C LEU A 103 -15.14 -11.33 9.38
N ILE A 104 -14.54 -10.64 8.42
CA ILE A 104 -13.09 -10.45 8.30
C ILE A 104 -12.83 -8.95 8.17
N ASN A 105 -12.00 -8.40 9.04
CA ASN A 105 -11.51 -7.04 8.91
C ASN A 105 -10.19 -7.07 8.13
N VAL A 106 -10.20 -6.49 6.93
CA VAL A 106 -9.04 -6.41 6.04
C VAL A 106 -8.35 -5.08 6.25
N LYS A 107 -7.12 -5.10 6.75
CA LYS A 107 -6.25 -3.93 6.83
C LYS A 107 -5.48 -3.76 5.52
N VAL A 108 -5.71 -2.64 4.86
CA VAL A 108 -5.12 -2.29 3.56
C VAL A 108 -3.67 -1.82 3.74
N PRO A 109 -2.70 -2.41 3.01
CA PRO A 109 -1.31 -1.92 3.03
C PRO A 109 -1.22 -0.44 2.65
N LEU A 110 -0.43 0.33 3.39
CA LEU A 110 -0.37 1.79 3.19
C LEU A 110 0.13 2.22 1.79
N HIS A 111 0.84 1.34 1.06
CA HIS A 111 1.29 1.59 -0.31
C HIS A 111 0.21 1.33 -1.37
N ARG A 112 -1.00 0.89 -0.99
CA ARG A 112 -2.17 0.68 -1.88
C ARG A 112 -3.24 1.76 -1.65
N PRO A 113 -3.02 3.01 -2.08
CA PRO A 113 -4.01 4.09 -1.92
C PRO A 113 -5.24 3.92 -2.82
N ASP A 114 -5.19 2.99 -3.76
CA ASP A 114 -6.25 2.62 -4.69
C ASP A 114 -7.34 1.77 -4.04
N ILE A 115 -7.03 1.00 -2.99
CA ILE A 115 -7.98 0.12 -2.30
C ILE A 115 -8.71 0.89 -1.19
N LYS A 116 -10.03 1.06 -1.33
CA LYS A 116 -10.87 1.89 -0.44
C LYS A 116 -12.15 1.21 0.02
N ASN A 117 -12.66 0.24 -0.73
CA ASN A 117 -13.93 -0.40 -0.47
C ASN A 117 -13.91 -1.90 -0.82
N LEU A 118 -15.03 -2.59 -0.55
CA LEU A 118 -15.19 -4.01 -0.80
C LEU A 118 -15.02 -4.38 -2.29
N SER A 119 -15.51 -3.57 -3.23
CA SER A 119 -15.36 -3.85 -4.66
C SER A 119 -13.90 -3.86 -5.10
N ASP A 120 -13.07 -2.99 -4.54
CA ASP A 120 -11.62 -2.98 -4.83
C ASP A 120 -10.95 -4.26 -4.30
N ILE A 121 -11.41 -4.79 -3.16
CA ILE A 121 -10.95 -6.10 -2.64
C ILE A 121 -11.42 -7.22 -3.57
N CYS A 122 -12.66 -7.19 -4.03
CA CYS A 122 -13.18 -8.18 -4.98
C CYS A 122 -12.39 -8.18 -6.29
N GLU A 123 -11.99 -7.01 -6.81
CA GLU A 123 -11.11 -6.92 -7.99
C GLU A 123 -9.80 -7.68 -7.76
N GLU A 124 -9.15 -7.49 -6.60
CA GLU A 124 -7.90 -8.17 -6.28
C GLU A 124 -8.06 -9.70 -6.14
N VAL A 125 -9.22 -10.17 -5.65
CA VAL A 125 -9.55 -11.59 -5.59
C VAL A 125 -9.75 -12.18 -6.98
N VAL A 126 -10.47 -11.49 -7.87
CA VAL A 126 -10.76 -11.98 -9.24
C VAL A 126 -9.53 -11.94 -10.14
N ARG A 127 -8.55 -11.08 -9.85
CA ARG A 127 -7.37 -10.87 -10.68
C ARG A 127 -6.35 -12.02 -10.65
N ILE A 128 -6.35 -12.82 -9.59
CA ILE A 128 -5.38 -13.91 -9.36
C ILE A 128 -5.96 -15.23 -9.85
#